data_AF-W1NKR5-F1
#
_entry.id   AF-W1NKR5-F1
#
_cell.length_a   1.000
_cell.length_b   1.000
_cell.length_c   1.000
_cell.angle_alpha   90.00
_cell.angle_beta   90.00
_cell.angle_gamma   90.00
#
_symmetry.space_group_name_H-M   'P 1'
#
loop_
_entity.id
_entity.type
_entity.pdbx_description
1 polymer ?
#
loop_
_entity_poly.entity_id
_entity_poly.type
_entity_poly.pdbx_seq_one_letter_code
_entity_poly.pdbx_strand_id
1 'polypeptide(L)'
;MATAAVQLLRMRPEEILRQCHSLHLGVVQILCSSLFIVSWRVSTLSPSLAPFTWLITHVVQILERSGLGERTCVSPALHYIPPDPTIDDARAEAELIIFSAVMRMGIKPQDVDILIVNCSLFSLTPYLSDLVANKYKMRGNIKILNLS
;
A
#
# COMPACT_ATOMS: atom_id res chain seq x y z
N MET A 1 13.49 -1.25 0.49
CA MET A 1 12.88 -1.91 -0.70
C MET A 1 13.65 -3.13 -1.18
N ALA A 2 14.98 -3.07 -1.34
CA ALA A 2 15.79 -4.25 -1.65
C ALA A 2 15.56 -5.41 -0.67
N THR A 3 15.38 -5.12 0.62
CA THR A 3 15.14 -6.15 1.64
C THR A 3 13.80 -6.87 1.46
N ALA A 4 12.70 -6.17 1.16
CA ALA A 4 11.39 -6.78 0.94
C ALA A 4 11.33 -7.52 -0.42
N ALA A 5 11.96 -6.98 -1.47
CA ALA A 5 12.08 -7.64 -2.76
C ALA A 5 12.93 -8.92 -2.69
N VAL A 6 13.99 -8.93 -1.88
CA VAL A 6 14.82 -10.12 -1.62
C VAL A 6 14.06 -11.20 -0.83
N GLN A 7 13.12 -10.82 0.04
CA GLN A 7 12.27 -11.80 0.75
C GLN A 7 11.21 -12.41 -0.17
N LEU A 8 10.64 -11.63 -1.10
CA LEU A 8 9.72 -12.14 -2.15
C LEU A 8 10.41 -13.16 -3.08
N LEU A 9 11.69 -12.96 -3.39
CA LEU A 9 12.51 -13.91 -4.17
C LEU A 9 12.79 -15.24 -3.44
N ARG A 10 12.58 -15.31 -2.12
CA ARG A 10 12.77 -16.52 -1.30
C ARG A 10 11.49 -17.30 -1.04
N MET A 11 10.32 -16.76 -1.42
CA MET A 11 9.03 -17.41 -1.22
C MET A 11 8.72 -18.42 -2.33
N ARG A 12 8.02 -19.50 -1.97
CA ARG A 12 7.51 -20.45 -2.97
C ARG A 12 6.35 -19.79 -3.74
N PRO A 13 6.16 -20.15 -5.02
CA PRO A 13 5.11 -19.60 -5.88
C PRO A 13 3.69 -19.60 -5.28
N GLU A 14 3.36 -20.65 -4.54
CA GLU A 14 2.09 -20.83 -3.82
C GLU A 14 1.85 -19.74 -2.75
N GLU A 15 2.91 -19.35 -2.05
CA GLU A 15 2.84 -18.35 -0.99
C GLU A 15 2.63 -16.95 -1.59
N ILE A 16 3.29 -16.65 -2.72
CA ILE A 16 3.12 -15.39 -3.46
C ILE A 16 1.67 -15.24 -3.94
N LEU A 17 1.08 -16.31 -4.48
CA LEU A 17 -0.32 -16.32 -4.91
C LEU A 17 -1.28 -16.11 -3.73
N ARG A 18 -1.00 -16.73 -2.58
CA ARG A 18 -1.77 -16.54 -1.35
C ARG A 18 -1.68 -15.10 -0.83
N GLN A 19 -0.51 -14.47 -0.98
CA GLN A 19 -0.30 -13.07 -0.62
C GLN A 19 -1.03 -12.10 -1.54
N CYS A 20 -1.00 -12.33 -2.85
CA CYS A 20 -1.78 -11.53 -3.80
C CYS A 20 -3.28 -11.62 -3.53
N HIS A 21 -3.78 -12.79 -3.11
CA HIS A 21 -5.17 -12.98 -2.72
C HIS A 21 -5.53 -12.26 -1.40
N SER A 22 -4.59 -12.18 -0.44
CA SER A 22 -4.79 -11.51 0.86
C SER A 22 -4.73 -9.98 0.80
N LEU A 23 -4.07 -9.41 -0.20
CA LEU A 23 -3.84 -7.96 -0.34
C LEU A 23 -4.99 -7.20 -1.05
N HIS A 24 -6.07 -7.88 -1.43
CA HIS A 24 -7.26 -7.31 -2.08
C HIS A 24 -6.94 -6.33 -3.25
N LEU A 25 -5.86 -6.61 -4.00
CA LEU A 25 -5.52 -5.90 -5.23
C LEU A 25 -6.68 -6.06 -6.23
N GLY A 26 -7.42 -4.97 -6.45
CA GLY A 26 -8.75 -4.99 -7.06
C GLY A 26 -8.83 -5.66 -8.43
N VAL A 27 -10.01 -6.21 -8.71
CA VAL A 27 -10.46 -6.89 -9.94
C VAL A 27 -10.04 -6.18 -11.25
N VAL A 28 -9.79 -4.87 -11.22
CA VAL A 28 -9.30 -4.06 -12.36
C VAL A 28 -7.92 -4.52 -12.85
N GLN A 29 -7.01 -4.91 -11.95
CA GLN A 29 -5.70 -5.42 -12.32
C GLN A 29 -5.78 -6.86 -12.86
N ILE A 30 -6.71 -7.66 -12.32
CA ILE A 30 -7.02 -9.01 -12.81
C ILE A 30 -7.64 -8.93 -14.22
N LEU A 31 -8.53 -7.96 -14.48
CA LEU A 31 -9.13 -7.75 -15.79
C LEU A 31 -8.11 -7.26 -16.84
N CYS A 32 -7.22 -6.32 -16.49
CA CYS A 32 -6.10 -5.94 -17.35
C CYS A 32 -5.15 -7.12 -17.64
N SER A 33 -4.97 -8.02 -16.67
CA SER A 33 -4.20 -9.25 -16.85
C SER A 33 -4.94 -10.27 -17.72
N SER A 34 -6.27 -10.34 -17.63
CA SER A 34 -7.08 -11.32 -18.39
C SER A 34 -7.08 -11.07 -19.90
N LEU A 35 -7.02 -9.81 -20.35
CA LEU A 35 -6.83 -9.46 -21.77
C LEU A 35 -5.43 -9.86 -22.29
N PHE A 36 -4.40 -9.74 -21.44
CA PHE A 36 -3.04 -10.20 -21.75
C PHE A 36 -2.94 -11.74 -21.79
N ILE A 37 -3.63 -12.44 -20.88
CA ILE A 37 -3.64 -13.91 -20.79
C ILE A 37 -4.30 -14.54 -22.03
N VAL A 38 -5.37 -13.94 -22.57
CA VAL A 38 -6.03 -14.43 -23.79
C VAL A 38 -5.11 -14.31 -25.01
N SER A 39 -4.31 -13.23 -25.10
CA SER A 39 -3.25 -13.12 -26.14
C SER A 39 -2.10 -14.11 -25.91
N TRP A 40 -1.71 -14.38 -24.67
CA TRP A 40 -0.57 -15.24 -24.35
C TRP A 40 -0.85 -16.75 -24.52
N ARG A 41 -2.10 -17.18 -24.33
CA ARG A 41 -2.47 -18.61 -24.37
C ARG A 41 -2.36 -19.25 -25.76
N VAL A 42 -2.25 -18.44 -26.82
CA VAL A 42 -2.09 -18.93 -28.19
C VAL A 42 -0.65 -19.29 -28.54
N SER A 43 0.37 -18.76 -27.85
CA SER A 43 1.72 -18.77 -28.42
C SER A 43 2.67 -19.88 -27.99
N THR A 44 2.59 -20.51 -26.81
CA THR A 44 3.62 -21.54 -26.48
C THR A 44 3.23 -22.57 -25.44
N LEU A 45 3.34 -23.83 -25.87
CA LEU A 45 3.73 -25.04 -25.12
C LEU A 45 4.48 -24.76 -23.79
N SER A 46 4.09 -25.53 -22.76
CA SER A 46 4.34 -25.40 -21.31
C SER A 46 5.78 -25.13 -20.80
N PRO A 47 5.95 -24.25 -19.79
CA PRO A 47 7.01 -24.38 -18.77
C PRO A 47 6.55 -23.99 -17.35
N SER A 48 6.62 -24.90 -16.38
CA SER A 48 5.98 -24.77 -15.04
C SER A 48 6.54 -23.71 -14.08
N LEU A 49 7.65 -23.03 -14.40
CA LEU A 49 8.27 -21.98 -13.54
C LEU A 49 8.54 -20.64 -14.25
N ALA A 50 8.47 -20.62 -15.59
CA ALA A 50 8.66 -19.41 -16.39
C ALA A 50 7.67 -18.27 -16.06
N PRO A 51 6.37 -18.52 -15.84
CA PRO A 51 5.43 -17.43 -15.55
C PRO A 51 5.73 -16.74 -14.21
N PHE A 52 6.22 -17.46 -13.19
CA PHE A 52 6.58 -16.87 -11.89
C PHE A 52 7.84 -16.01 -11.97
N THR A 53 8.86 -16.47 -12.69
CA THR A 53 10.10 -15.71 -12.89
C THR A 53 9.84 -14.43 -13.68
N TRP A 54 8.98 -14.50 -14.69
CA TRP A 54 8.54 -13.35 -15.47
C TRP A 54 7.80 -12.32 -14.60
N LEU A 55 6.85 -12.77 -13.78
CA LEU A 55 6.08 -11.90 -12.89
C LEU A 55 6.99 -11.11 -11.93
N ILE A 56 7.94 -11.78 -11.28
CA ILE A 56 8.85 -11.13 -10.34
C ILE A 56 9.75 -10.10 -11.06
N THR A 57 10.30 -10.47 -12.21
CA THR A 57 11.14 -9.56 -13.01
C THR A 57 10.35 -8.33 -13.44
N HIS A 58 9.09 -8.51 -13.84
CA HIS A 58 8.22 -7.41 -14.26
C HIS A 58 7.91 -6.44 -13.11
N VAL A 59 7.60 -6.95 -11.91
CA VAL A 59 7.36 -6.12 -10.73
C VAL A 59 8.62 -5.33 -10.34
N VAL A 60 9.80 -5.96 -10.38
CA VAL A 60 11.07 -5.28 -10.10
C VAL A 60 11.32 -4.15 -11.09
N GLN A 61 11.12 -4.39 -12.40
CA GLN A 61 11.28 -3.36 -13.43
C GLN A 61 10.33 -2.17 -13.23
N ILE A 62 9.08 -2.42 -12.82
CA ILE A 62 8.12 -1.36 -12.48
C ILE A 62 8.64 -0.55 -11.29
N LEU A 63 9.09 -1.22 -10.22
CA LEU A 63 9.58 -0.54 -9.02
C LEU A 63 10.84 0.30 -9.31
N GLU A 64 11.79 -0.22 -10.09
CA GLU A 64 13.00 0.53 -10.50
C GLU A 64 12.67 1.79 -11.31
N ARG A 65 11.59 1.74 -12.11
CA ARG A 65 11.15 2.85 -12.97
C ARG A 65 10.10 3.75 -12.31
N SER A 66 9.63 3.41 -11.12
CA SER A 66 8.57 4.15 -10.42
C SER A 66 9.01 5.49 -9.81
N GLY A 67 10.33 5.75 -9.77
CA GLY A 67 10.88 6.96 -9.14
C GLY A 67 10.80 6.98 -7.61
N LEU A 68 10.49 5.83 -6.98
CA LEU A 68 10.45 5.70 -5.53
C LEU A 68 11.87 5.74 -4.94
N GLY A 69 12.06 6.56 -3.91
CA GLY A 69 13.33 6.66 -3.20
C GLY A 69 13.54 5.54 -2.18
N GLU A 70 14.76 5.43 -1.65
CA GLU A 70 15.12 4.41 -0.65
C GLU A 70 14.31 4.48 0.65
N ARG A 71 13.72 5.64 0.93
CA ARG A 71 12.88 5.90 2.12
C ARG A 71 11.43 5.47 1.94
N THR A 72 11.03 5.05 0.74
CA THR A 72 9.70 4.47 0.53
C THR A 72 9.73 2.99 0.88
N CYS A 73 8.79 2.55 1.72
CA CYS A 73 8.62 1.16 2.09
C CYS A 73 7.14 0.79 2.20
N VAL A 74 6.86 -0.51 2.15
CA VAL A 74 5.57 -1.05 2.56
C VAL A 74 5.49 -1.09 4.09
N SER A 75 4.28 -1.21 4.64
CA SER A 75 4.07 -1.33 6.09
C SER A 75 4.85 -2.53 6.66
N PRO A 76 5.43 -2.42 7.88
CA PRO A 76 6.16 -3.51 8.53
C PRO A 76 5.39 -4.83 8.62
N ALA A 77 4.06 -4.78 8.73
CA ALA A 77 3.23 -5.98 8.80
C ALA A 77 3.30 -6.84 7.52
N LEU A 78 3.69 -6.22 6.39
CA LEU A 78 3.91 -6.89 5.11
C LEU A 78 5.33 -7.42 4.92
N HIS A 79 6.22 -7.26 5.92
CA HIS A 79 7.59 -7.78 5.85
C HIS A 79 7.71 -9.25 6.30
N TYR A 80 6.68 -9.81 6.93
CA TYR A 80 6.66 -11.19 7.42
C TYR A 80 6.16 -12.18 6.35
N ILE A 81 6.48 -13.46 6.52
CA ILE A 81 6.03 -14.55 5.66
C ILE A 81 5.49 -15.69 6.53
N PRO A 82 4.17 -15.99 6.48
CA PRO A 82 3.13 -15.17 5.85
C PRO A 82 3.05 -13.79 6.54
N PRO A 83 2.69 -12.71 5.84
CA PRO A 83 2.40 -11.44 6.46
C PRO A 83 1.13 -11.57 7.28
N ASP A 84 1.09 -10.74 8.31
CA ASP A 84 0.04 -10.74 9.31
C ASP A 84 -0.46 -9.29 9.49
N PRO A 85 -1.09 -8.71 8.45
CA PRO A 85 -1.55 -7.33 8.53
C PRO A 85 -2.80 -7.25 9.40
N THR A 86 -2.71 -6.48 10.48
CA THR A 86 -3.89 -6.11 11.28
C THR A 86 -4.37 -4.70 10.93
N ILE A 87 -5.62 -4.42 11.27
CA ILE A 87 -6.19 -3.07 11.18
C ILE A 87 -5.43 -2.10 12.11
N ASP A 88 -4.93 -2.59 13.24
CA ASP A 88 -4.17 -1.78 14.19
C ASP A 88 -2.79 -1.42 13.65
N ASP A 89 -2.12 -2.33 12.92
CA ASP A 89 -0.85 -2.02 12.22
C ASP A 89 -1.04 -0.93 11.18
N ALA A 90 -2.11 -1.06 10.38
CA ALA A 90 -2.47 -0.10 9.36
C ALA A 90 -2.77 1.28 9.97
N ARG A 91 -3.49 1.32 11.10
CA ARG A 91 -3.75 2.54 11.87
C ARG A 91 -2.46 3.16 12.39
N ALA A 92 -1.59 2.38 13.03
CA ALA A 92 -0.34 2.86 13.62
C ALA A 92 0.57 3.49 12.55
N GLU A 93 0.68 2.86 11.37
CA GLU A 93 1.45 3.37 10.24
C GLU A 93 0.88 4.71 9.74
N ALA A 94 -0.43 4.79 9.50
CA ALA A 94 -1.06 6.02 9.02
C ALA A 94 -0.95 7.16 10.05
N GLU A 95 -1.14 6.88 11.33
CA GLU A 95 -0.94 7.86 12.39
C GLU A 95 0.50 8.37 12.42
N LEU A 96 1.50 7.49 12.34
CA LEU A 96 2.91 7.88 12.30
C LEU A 96 3.20 8.81 11.12
N ILE A 97 2.75 8.45 9.92
CA ILE A 97 2.98 9.22 8.69
C ILE A 97 2.27 10.57 8.77
N ILE A 98 0.98 10.59 9.10
CA ILE A 98 0.18 11.81 9.12
C ILE A 98 0.67 12.76 10.22
N PHE A 99 0.94 12.25 11.42
CA PHE A 99 1.41 13.10 12.52
C PHE A 99 2.81 13.64 12.25
N SER A 100 3.72 12.84 11.70
CA SER A 100 5.05 13.33 11.31
C SER A 100 4.97 14.40 10.22
N ALA A 101 4.05 14.27 9.27
CA ALA A 101 3.83 15.28 8.23
C ALA A 101 3.34 16.61 8.82
N VAL A 102 2.33 16.58 9.69
CA VAL A 102 1.80 17.79 10.35
C VAL A 102 2.89 18.54 11.12
N MET A 103 3.73 17.84 11.88
CA MET A 103 4.84 18.45 12.62
C MET A 103 5.86 19.14 11.72
N ARG A 104 6.06 18.65 10.50
CA ARG A 104 7.03 19.21 9.54
C ARG A 104 6.52 20.43 8.78
N MET A 105 5.20 20.68 8.77
CA MET A 105 4.63 21.82 8.07
C MET A 105 4.99 23.16 8.73
N GLY A 106 5.34 23.16 10.02
CA GLY A 106 5.67 24.38 10.76
C GLY A 106 4.49 25.33 10.97
N ILE A 107 3.27 24.89 10.66
CA ILE A 107 2.02 25.64 10.84
C ILE A 107 1.41 25.26 12.19
N LYS A 108 0.87 26.24 12.93
CA LYS A 108 0.13 25.93 14.15
C LYS A 108 -1.17 25.22 13.78
N PRO A 109 -1.50 24.09 14.42
CA PRO A 109 -2.75 23.38 14.12
C PRO A 109 -4.02 24.24 14.28
N GLN A 110 -3.96 25.28 15.11
CA GLN A 110 -5.04 26.24 15.29
C GLN A 110 -5.24 27.18 14.10
N ASP A 111 -4.25 27.33 13.20
CA ASP A 111 -4.35 28.18 12.03
C ASP A 111 -4.91 27.41 10.81
N VAL A 112 -5.16 26.11 10.93
CA VAL A 112 -5.74 25.28 9.87
C VAL A 112 -7.25 25.48 9.81
N ASP A 113 -7.78 25.87 8.64
CA ASP A 113 -9.22 26.08 8.40
C ASP A 113 -9.93 24.82 7.85
N ILE A 114 -9.22 24.03 7.05
CA ILE A 114 -9.76 22.86 6.35
C ILE A 114 -8.77 21.70 6.50
N LEU A 115 -9.25 20.56 6.99
CA LEU A 115 -8.52 19.30 7.05
C LEU A 115 -9.13 18.33 6.03
N ILE A 116 -8.36 18.00 5.00
CA ILE A 116 -8.73 16.98 4.01
C ILE A 116 -7.84 15.75 4.26
N VAL A 117 -8.46 14.62 4.52
CA VAL A 117 -7.76 13.33 4.68
C VAL A 117 -8.23 12.39 3.58
N ASN A 118 -7.27 11.71 2.96
CA ASN A 118 -7.51 10.65 2.00
C ASN A 118 -6.67 9.44 2.40
N CYS A 119 -7.33 8.31 2.61
CA CYS A 119 -6.68 7.02 2.79
C CYS A 119 -7.50 5.97 2.04
N SER A 120 -6.97 5.46 0.93
CA SER A 120 -7.66 4.44 0.13
C SER A 120 -7.44 3.01 0.63
N LEU A 121 -6.56 2.82 1.61
CA LEU A 121 -6.15 1.49 2.09
C LEU A 121 -7.14 0.92 3.12
N PHE A 122 -7.81 1.78 3.88
CA PHE A 122 -8.78 1.37 4.91
C PHE A 122 -9.58 2.58 5.41
N SER A 123 -10.81 2.34 5.85
CA SER A 123 -11.68 3.34 6.48
C SER A 123 -11.98 2.91 7.91
N LEU A 124 -11.53 3.70 8.89
CA LEU A 124 -11.71 3.39 10.32
C LEU A 124 -12.69 4.36 10.96
N THR A 125 -13.39 3.87 11.97
CA THR A 125 -14.10 4.70 12.95
C THR A 125 -13.40 4.57 14.29
N PRO A 126 -12.96 5.67 14.93
CA PRO A 126 -13.02 7.06 14.45
C PRO A 126 -12.16 7.28 13.19
N TYR A 127 -12.56 8.24 12.35
CA TYR A 127 -11.85 8.54 11.11
C TYR A 127 -10.46 9.11 11.40
N LEU A 128 -9.50 8.87 10.49
CA LEU A 128 -8.14 9.42 10.62
C LEU A 128 -8.14 10.94 10.80
N SER A 129 -9.08 11.64 10.16
CA SER A 129 -9.28 13.08 10.32
C SER A 129 -9.64 13.49 11.75
N ASP A 130 -10.47 12.71 12.43
CA ASP A 130 -10.88 12.98 13.81
C ASP A 130 -9.70 12.76 14.76
N LEU A 131 -8.90 11.73 14.52
CA LEU A 131 -7.69 11.45 15.29
C LEU A 131 -6.68 12.61 15.20
N VAL A 132 -6.47 13.15 13.99
CA VAL A 132 -5.60 14.31 13.76
C VAL A 132 -6.13 15.56 14.45
N ALA A 133 -7.40 15.89 14.26
CA ALA A 133 -8.02 17.06 14.86
C ALA A 133 -7.95 17.01 16.39
N ASN A 134 -8.24 15.84 16.98
CA ASN A 134 -8.23 15.63 18.42
C ASN A 134 -6.84 15.64 19.03
N LYS A 135 -5.84 15.07 18.34
CA LYS A 135 -4.45 15.02 18.82
C LYS A 135 -3.83 16.41 18.90
N TYR A 136 -4.04 17.22 17.86
CA TYR A 136 -3.44 18.54 17.77
C TYR A 136 -4.30 19.68 18.33
N LYS A 137 -5.47 19.35 18.91
CA LYS A 137 -6.42 20.33 19.45
C LYS A 137 -6.70 21.44 18.44
N MET A 138 -7.06 21.02 17.22
CA MET A 138 -7.50 21.93 16.17
C MET A 138 -8.77 22.67 16.61
N ARG A 139 -9.07 23.80 15.96
CA ARG A 139 -10.23 24.61 16.31
C ARG A 139 -11.52 23.82 16.11
N GLY A 140 -12.50 24.02 16.99
CA GLY A 140 -13.79 23.32 16.92
C GLY A 140 -14.62 23.65 15.67
N ASN A 141 -14.32 24.74 14.96
CA ASN A 141 -14.98 25.13 13.71
C ASN A 141 -14.21 24.71 12.44
N ILE A 142 -13.21 23.84 12.56
CA ILE A 142 -12.47 23.31 11.41
C ILE A 142 -13.40 22.51 10.48
N LYS A 143 -13.23 22.68 9.17
CA LYS A 143 -13.96 21.86 8.18
C LYS A 143 -13.19 20.58 7.93
N ILE A 144 -13.81 19.44 8.18
CA ILE A 144 -13.21 18.12 7.98
C ILE A 144 -13.84 17.45 6.76
N LEU A 145 -13.01 17.01 5.82
CA LEU A 145 -13.41 16.20 4.68
C LEU A 145 -12.60 14.91 4.64
N ASN A 146 -13.27 13.76 4.64
CA ASN A 146 -12.65 12.47 4.40
C ASN A 146 -13.03 11.98 3.00
N LEU A 147 -12.03 11.61 2.19
CA LEU A 147 -12.20 11.20 0.79
C LEU A 147 -12.18 9.67 0.58
N SER A 148 -12.03 8.90 1.66
CA SER A 148 -12.03 7.42 1.67
C SER A 148 -13.43 6.82 1.57
#